data_AF-A0AA42WCR8-F1
#
_entry.id   AF-A0AA42WCR8-F1
#
_cell.length_a   1.000
_cell.length_b   1.000
_cell.length_c   1.000
_cell.angle_alpha   90.00
_cell.angle_beta   90.00
_cell.angle_gamma   90.00
#
_symmetry.space_group_name_H-M   'P 1'
#
loop_
_entity.id
_entity.type
_entity.pdbx_description
1 polymer ?
#
loop_
_entity_poly.entity_id
_entity_poly.type
_entity_poly.pdbx_seq_one_letter_code
_entity_poly.pdbx_strand_id
1 'polypeptide(L)'
;MRSFRRLLTIFLVALYPALPSFATAQGIGDFDLLEGDKRLACEALICLSSGHRPSACDPALSHFYGIKKKKLSDTLDARHDFLSLCPSSDQTKEMASLADAIARGAGRCDAAALNAGLGAWRGTSDDGYPIISNKRPGYCSVYASHEYTAFDDDLPRYVGTPEERGYWVEAKDYDRELAKYEKELAERKEREQNAHSPGFGMVGN
;
A
#
# COMPACT_ATOMS: atom_id res chain seq x y z
N MET A 1 -21.08 2.39 -80.14
CA MET A 1 -20.46 3.27 -79.12
C MET A 1 -21.52 3.65 -78.10
N ARG A 2 -21.16 3.58 -76.81
CA ARG A 2 -21.98 3.71 -75.59
C ARG A 2 -23.38 4.33 -75.74
N SER A 3 -24.41 3.62 -75.24
CA SER A 3 -25.63 4.26 -74.76
C SER A 3 -26.23 3.51 -73.58
N PHE A 4 -26.56 4.30 -72.55
CA PHE A 4 -27.13 3.96 -71.26
C PHE A 4 -28.46 3.20 -71.38
N ARG A 5 -28.68 2.20 -70.50
CA ARG A 5 -30.04 1.73 -70.20
C ARG A 5 -30.18 1.21 -68.76
N ARG A 6 -30.75 2.10 -67.93
CA ARG A 6 -31.81 1.91 -66.91
C ARG A 6 -31.57 0.98 -65.72
N LEU A 7 -31.43 1.64 -64.56
CA LEU A 7 -32.07 1.38 -63.25
C LEU A 7 -32.91 0.10 -63.09
N LEU A 8 -32.59 -0.69 -62.06
CA LEU A 8 -33.58 -1.13 -61.06
C LEU A 8 -32.88 -1.47 -59.73
N THR A 9 -33.02 -0.56 -58.77
CA THR A 9 -32.75 -0.76 -57.33
C THR A 9 -33.76 -1.73 -56.73
N ILE A 10 -33.30 -2.81 -56.11
CA ILE A 10 -34.10 -3.64 -55.21
C ILE A 10 -33.55 -3.43 -53.80
N PHE A 11 -34.20 -2.55 -53.03
CA PHE A 11 -34.01 -2.44 -51.59
C PHE A 11 -34.90 -3.51 -50.93
N LEU A 12 -34.27 -4.58 -50.42
CA LEU A 12 -34.92 -5.55 -49.53
C LEU A 12 -35.12 -4.88 -48.16
N VAL A 13 -36.35 -4.42 -47.89
CA VAL A 13 -36.78 -4.02 -46.55
C VAL A 13 -36.99 -5.30 -45.74
N ALA A 14 -36.05 -5.61 -44.86
CA ALA A 14 -36.21 -6.65 -43.85
C ALA A 14 -37.16 -6.15 -42.75
N LEU A 15 -38.39 -6.66 -42.73
CA LEU A 15 -39.30 -6.52 -41.60
C LEU A 15 -38.77 -7.40 -40.45
N TYR A 16 -38.06 -6.79 -39.51
CA TYR A 16 -37.72 -7.42 -38.23
C TYR A 16 -38.90 -7.22 -37.26
N PRO A 17 -39.55 -8.28 -36.75
CA PRO A 17 -40.58 -8.12 -35.73
C PRO A 17 -39.93 -7.57 -34.45
N ALA A 18 -40.45 -6.45 -33.96
CA ALA A 18 -40.06 -5.87 -32.69
C ALA A 18 -40.48 -6.83 -31.56
N LEU A 19 -39.52 -7.58 -31.04
CA LEU A 19 -39.68 -8.32 -29.79
C LEU A 19 -39.75 -7.29 -28.65
N PRO A 20 -40.71 -7.39 -27.72
CA PRO A 20 -40.69 -6.58 -26.52
C PRO A 20 -39.46 -6.99 -25.69
N SER A 21 -38.50 -6.09 -25.59
CA SER A 21 -37.44 -6.19 -24.60
C SER A 21 -38.07 -6.13 -23.23
N PHE A 22 -38.25 -7.28 -22.58
CA PHE A 22 -38.39 -7.32 -21.14
C PHE A 22 -37.04 -6.89 -20.55
N ALA A 23 -36.89 -5.58 -20.34
CA ALA A 23 -35.85 -5.07 -19.48
C ALA A 23 -36.15 -5.59 -18.08
N THR A 24 -35.48 -6.68 -17.70
CA THR A 24 -35.36 -7.04 -16.29
C THR A 24 -34.63 -5.87 -15.64
N ALA A 25 -35.35 -5.09 -14.83
CA ALA A 25 -34.73 -4.21 -13.87
C ALA A 25 -33.93 -5.10 -12.93
N GLN A 26 -32.64 -5.31 -13.25
CA GLN A 26 -31.69 -5.77 -12.27
C GLN A 26 -31.74 -4.71 -11.18
N GLY A 27 -32.26 -5.08 -10.01
CA GLY A 27 -32.31 -4.20 -8.86
C GLY A 27 -30.93 -3.58 -8.72
N ILE A 28 -30.90 -2.25 -8.82
CA ILE A 28 -29.74 -1.47 -8.47
C ILE A 28 -29.45 -1.87 -7.03
N GLY A 29 -28.37 -2.64 -6.82
CA GLY A 29 -27.91 -2.98 -5.49
C GLY A 29 -27.86 -1.70 -4.70
N ASP A 30 -28.49 -1.72 -3.53
CA ASP A 30 -28.64 -0.60 -2.61
C ASP A 30 -27.38 0.29 -2.67
N PHE A 31 -27.45 1.42 -3.36
CA PHE A 31 -26.49 2.51 -3.16
C PHE A 31 -26.85 3.14 -1.83
N ASP A 32 -26.77 2.32 -0.78
CA ASP A 32 -26.82 2.75 0.60
C ASP A 32 -25.66 3.73 0.69
N LEU A 33 -26.01 5.02 0.68
CA LEU A 33 -25.05 6.11 0.59
C LEU A 33 -24.02 5.82 1.67
N LEU A 34 -22.76 5.56 1.25
CA LEU A 34 -21.70 5.20 2.17
C LEU A 34 -21.46 6.42 3.06
N GLU A 35 -22.11 6.44 4.22
CA GLU A 35 -22.03 7.50 5.21
C GLU A 35 -21.33 6.99 6.47
N GLY A 36 -20.75 7.93 7.23
CA GLY A 36 -20.11 7.64 8.51
C GLY A 36 -19.04 6.54 8.43
N ASP A 37 -19.11 5.60 9.37
CA ASP A 37 -18.12 4.52 9.54
C ASP A 37 -18.14 3.52 8.39
N LYS A 38 -19.28 3.32 7.71
CA LYS A 38 -19.38 2.44 6.54
C LYS A 38 -18.52 2.97 5.39
N ARG A 39 -18.52 4.29 5.17
CA ARG A 39 -17.63 4.94 4.20
C ARG A 39 -16.16 4.74 4.56
N LEU A 40 -15.80 5.05 5.81
CA LEU A 40 -14.42 4.93 6.28
C LEU A 40 -13.93 3.48 6.24
N ALA A 41 -14.80 2.51 6.49
CA ALA A 41 -14.47 1.09 6.38
C ALA A 41 -14.12 0.69 4.95
N CYS A 42 -14.93 1.10 3.97
CA CYS A 42 -14.65 0.83 2.57
C CYS A 42 -13.40 1.56 2.07
N GLU A 43 -13.22 2.82 2.45
CA GLU A 43 -12.01 3.59 2.14
C GLU A 43 -10.79 2.91 2.77
N ALA A 44 -10.87 2.49 4.04
CA ALA A 44 -9.78 1.79 4.72
C ALA A 44 -9.46 0.46 4.05
N LEU A 45 -10.47 -0.33 3.68
CA LEU A 45 -10.28 -1.60 2.98
C LEU A 45 -9.49 -1.40 1.68
N ILE A 46 -9.89 -0.43 0.85
CA ILE A 46 -9.21 -0.12 -0.41
C ILE A 46 -7.80 0.45 -0.17
N CYS A 47 -7.68 1.43 0.73
CA CYS A 47 -6.40 2.07 1.05
C CYS A 47 -5.41 1.11 1.70
N LEU A 48 -5.90 0.13 2.45
CA LEU A 48 -5.06 -0.92 3.00
C LEU A 48 -4.64 -1.81 1.86
N SER A 49 -5.53 -2.25 0.95
CA SER A 49 -5.25 -3.18 -0.17
C SER A 49 -4.27 -2.69 -1.24
N SER A 50 -3.75 -1.46 -1.13
CA SER A 50 -2.75 -0.89 -2.02
C SER A 50 -1.46 -0.51 -1.29
N GLY A 51 -0.33 -0.56 -2.02
CA GLY A 51 0.95 0.01 -1.59
C GLY A 51 0.94 1.55 -1.59
N HIS A 52 0.10 2.15 -2.43
CA HIS A 52 -0.02 3.58 -2.57
C HIS A 52 -1.09 4.15 -1.63
N ARG A 53 -0.67 4.98 -0.66
CA ARG A 53 -1.56 5.66 0.28
C ARG A 53 -1.50 7.17 0.07
N PRO A 54 -2.41 7.76 -0.74
CA PRO A 54 -2.53 9.21 -0.85
C PRO A 54 -3.08 9.78 0.45
N SER A 55 -2.92 11.08 0.68
CA SER A 55 -3.45 11.76 1.88
C SER A 55 -4.98 11.65 2.02
N ALA A 56 -5.70 11.36 0.93
CA ALA A 56 -7.13 11.05 0.96
C ALA A 56 -7.45 9.80 1.81
N CYS A 57 -6.49 8.89 2.02
CA CYS A 57 -6.64 7.72 2.88
C CYS A 57 -6.50 8.04 4.37
N ASP A 58 -5.95 9.21 4.74
CA ASP A 58 -5.60 9.52 6.12
C ASP A 58 -6.77 9.42 7.10
N PRO A 59 -8.00 9.90 6.78
CA PRO A 59 -9.13 9.77 7.69
C PRO A 59 -9.50 8.31 7.98
N ALA A 60 -9.59 7.49 6.93
CA ALA A 60 -9.95 6.08 7.03
C ALA A 60 -8.89 5.25 7.77
N LEU A 61 -7.61 5.48 7.44
CA LEU A 61 -6.48 4.81 8.09
C LEU A 61 -6.31 5.24 9.54
N SER A 62 -6.50 6.54 9.84
CA SER A 62 -6.46 7.05 11.21
C SER A 62 -7.55 6.41 12.07
N HIS A 63 -8.76 6.24 11.52
CA HIS A 63 -9.82 5.52 12.20
C HIS A 63 -9.43 4.05 12.45
N PHE A 64 -9.03 3.32 11.40
CA PHE A 64 -8.65 1.91 11.49
C PHE A 64 -7.51 1.64 12.49
N TYR A 65 -6.44 2.43 12.46
CA TYR A 65 -5.32 2.27 13.39
C TYR A 65 -5.62 2.83 14.79
N GLY A 66 -6.57 3.77 14.90
CA GLY A 66 -7.11 4.29 16.15
C GLY A 66 -7.91 3.25 16.93
N ILE A 67 -8.49 2.24 16.26
CA ILE A 67 -9.12 1.09 16.92
C ILE A 67 -8.07 0.34 17.72
N LYS A 68 -8.17 0.45 19.05
CA LYS A 68 -7.32 -0.22 20.04
C LYS A 68 -8.16 -0.67 21.22
N LYS A 69 -7.97 -1.91 21.65
CA LYS A 69 -8.56 -2.50 22.86
C LYS A 69 -7.46 -2.89 23.83
N LYS A 70 -7.83 -3.38 25.02
CA LYS A 70 -6.87 -3.82 26.04
C LYS A 70 -6.04 -5.02 25.60
N LYS A 71 -6.66 -5.98 24.90
CA LYS A 71 -5.99 -7.17 24.37
C LYS A 71 -5.75 -7.01 22.87
N LEU A 72 -4.67 -7.64 22.39
CA LEU A 72 -4.38 -7.67 20.97
C LEU A 72 -5.49 -8.38 20.20
N SER A 73 -5.95 -9.56 20.66
CA SER A 73 -7.08 -10.29 20.05
C SER A 73 -8.28 -9.37 19.84
N ASP A 74 -8.74 -8.71 20.89
CA ASP A 74 -9.91 -7.83 20.85
C ASP A 74 -9.69 -6.64 19.91
N THR A 75 -8.45 -6.20 19.72
CA THR A 75 -8.10 -5.15 18.76
C THR A 75 -8.18 -5.65 17.32
N LEU A 76 -7.71 -6.87 17.06
CA LEU A 76 -7.79 -7.49 15.73
C LEU A 76 -9.27 -7.77 15.38
N ASP A 77 -10.04 -8.30 16.31
CA ASP A 77 -11.48 -8.56 16.13
C ASP A 77 -12.23 -7.24 15.86
N ALA A 78 -12.00 -6.20 16.66
CA ALA A 78 -12.65 -4.89 16.43
C ALA A 78 -12.24 -4.22 15.11
N ARG A 79 -11.02 -4.47 14.61
CA ARG A 79 -10.59 -4.00 13.29
C ARG A 79 -11.25 -4.78 12.17
N HIS A 80 -11.39 -6.10 12.33
CA HIS A 80 -12.14 -6.94 11.42
C HIS A 80 -13.59 -6.47 11.34
N ASP A 81 -14.26 -6.31 12.48
CA ASP A 81 -15.65 -5.85 12.57
C ASP A 81 -15.86 -4.49 11.89
N PHE A 82 -14.89 -3.57 12.05
CA PHE A 82 -14.92 -2.30 11.34
C PHE A 82 -14.82 -2.48 9.82
N LEU A 83 -13.91 -3.31 9.32
CA LEU A 83 -13.82 -3.60 7.88
C LEU A 83 -15.08 -4.28 7.35
N SER A 84 -15.72 -5.12 8.17
CA SER A 84 -17.00 -5.78 7.87
C SER A 84 -18.17 -4.81 7.69
N LEU A 85 -18.04 -3.55 8.11
CA LEU A 85 -19.05 -2.52 7.79
C LEU A 85 -19.09 -2.23 6.29
N CYS A 86 -17.98 -2.47 5.57
CA CYS A 86 -17.95 -2.28 4.13
C CYS A 86 -18.66 -3.45 3.42
N PRO A 87 -19.72 -3.20 2.61
CA PRO A 87 -20.44 -4.27 1.94
C PRO A 87 -19.62 -5.08 0.93
N SER A 88 -18.41 -4.65 0.57
CA SER A 88 -17.51 -5.42 -0.31
C SER A 88 -16.59 -6.38 0.46
N SER A 89 -16.47 -6.23 1.77
CA SER A 89 -15.57 -7.04 2.59
C SER A 89 -15.98 -8.52 2.67
N ASP A 90 -17.24 -8.87 2.45
CA ASP A 90 -17.78 -10.23 2.57
C ASP A 90 -18.46 -10.74 1.28
N GLN A 91 -18.38 -9.99 0.17
CA GLN A 91 -19.00 -10.37 -1.11
C GLN A 91 -18.46 -11.70 -1.66
N THR A 92 -17.20 -12.01 -1.37
CA THR A 92 -16.55 -13.26 -1.75
C THR A 92 -15.74 -13.81 -0.59
N LYS A 93 -15.41 -15.09 -0.62
CA LYS A 93 -14.55 -15.70 0.41
C LYS A 93 -13.16 -15.09 0.42
N GLU A 94 -12.70 -14.69 -0.74
CA GLU A 94 -11.41 -14.07 -0.97
C GLU A 94 -11.39 -12.64 -0.39
N MET A 95 -12.47 -11.85 -0.56
CA MET A 95 -12.60 -10.54 0.08
C MET A 95 -12.69 -10.65 1.61
N ALA A 96 -13.40 -11.65 2.12
CA ALA A 96 -13.46 -11.92 3.56
C ALA A 96 -12.07 -12.31 4.11
N SER A 97 -11.34 -13.15 3.37
CA SER A 97 -9.95 -13.51 3.70
C SER A 97 -9.02 -12.30 3.68
N LEU A 98 -9.21 -11.37 2.74
CA LEU A 98 -8.47 -10.12 2.68
C LEU A 98 -8.73 -9.24 3.91
N ALA A 99 -10.01 -9.03 4.26
CA ALA A 99 -10.37 -8.24 5.43
C ALA A 99 -9.80 -8.82 6.74
N ASP A 100 -9.82 -10.14 6.90
CA ASP A 100 -9.20 -10.84 8.02
C ASP A 100 -7.68 -10.69 8.04
N ALA A 101 -7.02 -10.87 6.89
CA ALA A 101 -5.59 -10.61 6.77
C ALA A 101 -5.26 -9.17 7.19
N ILE A 102 -6.05 -8.20 6.71
CA ILE A 102 -5.85 -6.78 7.00
C ILE A 102 -6.00 -6.48 8.49
N ALA A 103 -7.08 -6.95 9.10
CA ALA A 103 -7.35 -6.80 10.53
C ALA A 103 -6.20 -7.37 11.39
N ARG A 104 -5.67 -8.54 11.00
CA ARG A 104 -4.55 -9.22 11.66
C ARG A 104 -3.18 -8.58 11.42
N GLY A 105 -3.10 -7.56 10.57
CA GLY A 105 -1.90 -6.73 10.41
C GLY A 105 -1.35 -6.65 8.98
N ALA A 106 -2.01 -7.27 8.00
CA ALA A 106 -1.72 -7.03 6.60
C ALA A 106 -2.07 -5.57 6.26
N GLY A 107 -1.07 -4.75 5.95
CA GLY A 107 -1.27 -3.29 5.82
C GLY A 107 -0.38 -2.45 6.74
N ARG A 108 0.44 -3.06 7.60
CA ARG A 108 1.62 -2.39 8.21
C ARG A 108 2.87 -2.53 7.34
N CYS A 109 2.67 -2.47 6.03
CA CYS A 109 3.71 -2.69 5.05
C CYS A 109 4.10 -1.40 4.35
N ASP A 110 3.74 -0.23 4.90
CA ASP A 110 4.29 1.07 4.53
C ASP A 110 5.64 1.33 5.22
N ALA A 111 6.41 2.27 4.68
CA ALA A 111 7.77 2.56 5.14
C ALA A 111 7.79 3.00 6.61
N ALA A 112 6.82 3.82 7.05
CA ALA A 112 6.78 4.32 8.42
C ALA A 112 6.53 3.19 9.42
N ALA A 113 5.58 2.30 9.14
CA ALA A 113 5.28 1.14 9.98
C ALA A 113 6.46 0.15 10.03
N LEU A 114 7.13 -0.09 8.90
CA LEU A 114 8.31 -0.96 8.86
C LEU A 114 9.48 -0.35 9.65
N ASN A 115 9.76 0.95 9.49
CA ASN A 115 10.81 1.63 10.25
C ASN A 115 10.55 1.65 11.76
N ALA A 116 9.29 1.79 12.17
CA ALA A 116 8.90 1.73 13.58
C ALA A 116 8.92 0.30 14.16
N GLY A 117 8.49 -0.69 13.37
CA GLY A 117 8.26 -2.06 13.83
C GLY A 117 9.47 -2.99 13.72
N LEU A 118 10.48 -2.65 12.92
CA LEU A 118 11.65 -3.49 12.64
C LEU A 118 12.95 -3.00 13.30
N GLY A 119 12.86 -1.96 14.12
CA GLY A 119 14.00 -1.44 14.87
C GLY A 119 14.39 -2.34 16.04
N ALA A 120 15.68 -2.67 16.13
CA ALA A 120 16.30 -3.26 17.31
C ALA A 120 17.40 -2.32 17.84
N TRP A 121 17.46 -2.12 19.15
CA TRP A 121 18.51 -1.31 19.75
C TRP A 121 19.86 -2.02 19.69
N ARG A 122 20.89 -1.34 19.15
CA ARG A 122 22.29 -1.80 19.22
C ARG A 122 23.11 -0.79 19.98
N GLY A 123 23.99 -1.26 20.85
CA GLY A 123 24.85 -0.43 21.69
C GLY A 123 24.36 -0.37 23.13
N THR A 124 24.91 0.56 23.90
CA THR A 124 24.52 0.82 25.29
C THR A 124 23.51 1.97 25.35
N SER A 125 23.06 2.32 26.56
CA SER A 125 22.15 3.44 26.78
C SER A 125 22.73 4.79 26.30
N ASP A 126 24.06 4.93 26.26
CA ASP A 126 24.74 6.21 26.01
C ASP A 126 25.14 6.42 24.53
N ASP A 127 25.36 5.34 23.77
CA ASP A 127 25.93 5.38 22.42
C ASP A 127 25.13 4.59 21.38
N GLY A 128 24.09 3.87 21.80
CA GLY A 128 23.40 3.00 20.88
C GLY A 128 22.49 3.75 19.91
N TYR A 129 22.02 2.99 18.93
CA TYR A 129 21.17 3.47 17.86
C TYR A 129 20.21 2.36 17.42
N PRO A 130 19.02 2.71 16.91
CA PRO A 130 18.13 1.73 16.31
C PRO A 130 18.75 1.21 15.01
N ILE A 131 18.87 -0.11 14.90
CA ILE A 131 19.13 -0.81 13.64
C ILE A 131 17.81 -1.36 13.12
N ILE A 132 17.44 -0.93 11.93
CA ILE A 132 16.22 -1.38 11.26
C ILE A 132 16.57 -2.62 10.45
N SER A 133 15.80 -3.70 10.62
CA SER A 133 15.96 -4.89 9.79
C SER A 133 15.59 -4.60 8.34
N ASN A 134 16.46 -5.01 7.40
CA ASN A 134 16.17 -4.99 5.96
C ASN A 134 15.34 -6.19 5.49
N LYS A 135 14.98 -7.11 6.40
CA LYS A 135 14.14 -8.27 6.08
C LYS A 135 12.68 -7.89 6.17
N ARG A 136 11.99 -7.91 5.01
CA ARG A 136 10.54 -7.73 4.95
C ARG A 136 9.85 -8.84 5.76
N PRO A 137 8.91 -8.50 6.65
CA PRO A 137 8.14 -9.49 7.39
C PRO A 137 7.31 -10.38 6.47
N GLY A 138 7.19 -11.67 6.80
CA GLY A 138 6.42 -12.63 5.98
C GLY A 138 4.94 -12.24 5.82
N TYR A 139 4.34 -11.57 6.80
CA TYR A 139 2.96 -11.07 6.70
C TYR A 139 2.79 -10.03 5.58
N CYS A 140 3.84 -9.25 5.27
CA CYS A 140 3.80 -8.32 4.14
C CYS A 140 3.87 -9.04 2.79
N SER A 141 4.51 -10.21 2.72
CA SER A 141 4.59 -11.00 1.49
C SER A 141 3.28 -11.73 1.20
N VAL A 142 2.65 -12.34 2.21
CA VAL A 142 1.33 -13.00 2.07
C VAL A 142 0.27 -12.01 1.60
N TYR A 143 0.37 -10.79 2.13
CA TYR A 143 -0.51 -9.71 1.74
C TYR A 143 -0.28 -9.22 0.32
N ALA A 144 0.98 -8.98 -0.04
CA ALA A 144 1.38 -8.50 -1.35
C ALA A 144 1.01 -9.45 -2.50
N SER A 145 0.89 -10.75 -2.20
CA SER A 145 0.50 -11.77 -3.18
C SER A 145 -1.00 -12.07 -3.20
N HIS A 146 -1.82 -11.33 -2.46
CA HIS A 146 -3.26 -11.59 -2.39
C HIS A 146 -3.95 -11.07 -3.67
N GLU A 147 -4.90 -11.83 -4.21
CA GLU A 147 -5.55 -11.55 -5.52
C GLU A 147 -6.19 -10.15 -5.61
N TYR A 148 -6.69 -9.65 -4.48
CA TYR A 148 -7.37 -8.35 -4.37
C TYR A 148 -6.46 -7.20 -3.95
N THR A 149 -5.15 -7.39 -4.05
CA THR A 149 -4.18 -6.38 -3.63
C THR A 149 -3.32 -5.91 -4.78
N ALA A 150 -3.08 -4.60 -4.84
CA ALA A 150 -2.26 -3.97 -5.85
C ALA A 150 -0.95 -3.49 -5.20
N PHE A 151 -0.03 -4.43 -4.99
CA PHE A 151 1.25 -4.16 -4.34
C PHE A 151 2.46 -4.16 -5.26
N ASP A 152 2.33 -4.61 -6.52
CA ASP A 152 3.34 -4.68 -7.59
C ASP A 152 4.76 -4.26 -7.16
N ASP A 153 5.28 -3.16 -7.72
CA ASP A 153 6.55 -2.53 -7.32
C ASP A 153 6.34 -1.43 -6.26
N ASP A 154 5.11 -1.25 -5.77
CA ASP A 154 4.71 -0.16 -4.87
C ASP A 154 5.03 -0.42 -3.38
N LEU A 155 5.48 -1.62 -3.05
CA LEU A 155 5.92 -1.92 -1.68
C LEU A 155 7.18 -1.14 -1.31
N PRO A 156 7.32 -0.73 -0.04
CA PRO A 156 8.53 -0.10 0.44
C PRO A 156 9.77 -0.91 0.14
N ARG A 157 10.81 -0.18 -0.23
CA ARG A 157 12.13 -0.69 -0.56
C ARG A 157 13.10 -0.24 0.52
N TYR A 158 14.07 -1.09 0.84
CA TYR A 158 15.08 -0.77 1.83
C TYR A 158 16.25 -0.02 1.16
N VAL A 159 16.65 1.11 1.74
CA VAL A 159 17.80 1.90 1.32
C VAL A 159 18.99 1.59 2.23
N GLY A 160 20.15 1.30 1.64
CA GLY A 160 21.38 1.05 2.38
C GLY A 160 21.45 -0.34 3.05
N THR A 161 22.19 -0.43 4.15
CA THR A 161 22.31 -1.65 4.96
C THR A 161 21.97 -1.38 6.43
N PRO A 162 21.51 -2.38 7.19
CA PRO A 162 21.23 -2.22 8.62
C PRO A 162 22.43 -1.66 9.42
N GLU A 163 23.65 -2.09 9.09
CA GLU A 163 24.88 -1.66 9.76
C GLU A 163 25.18 -0.16 9.52
N GLU A 164 24.80 0.34 8.35
CA GLU A 164 25.07 1.70 7.89
C GLU A 164 23.85 2.62 8.08
N ARG A 165 22.97 2.27 9.03
CA ARG A 165 21.75 3.02 9.37
C ARG A 165 20.78 3.17 8.20
N GLY A 166 20.63 2.12 7.40
CA GLY A 166 19.61 2.03 6.35
C GLY A 166 18.18 2.06 6.92
N TYR A 167 17.22 2.27 6.03
CA TYR A 167 15.80 2.40 6.39
C TYR A 167 14.89 2.07 5.21
N TRP A 168 13.62 1.75 5.52
CA TRP A 168 12.57 1.54 4.52
C TRP A 168 12.07 2.87 3.96
N VAL A 169 11.81 2.93 2.66
CA VAL A 169 11.23 4.09 1.96
C VAL A 169 10.13 3.61 1.03
N GLU A 170 9.13 4.47 0.81
CA GLU A 170 8.08 4.18 -0.17
C GLU A 170 8.71 3.99 -1.56
N ALA A 171 8.17 3.07 -2.37
CA ALA A 171 8.73 2.73 -3.67
C ALA A 171 8.92 3.96 -4.57
N LYS A 172 7.93 4.85 -4.61
CA LYS A 172 7.93 6.11 -5.38
C LYS A 172 9.05 7.07 -4.99
N ASP A 173 9.54 6.96 -3.76
CA ASP A 173 10.54 7.87 -3.18
C ASP A 173 11.95 7.26 -3.20
N TYR A 174 12.09 6.02 -3.66
CA TYR A 174 13.32 5.23 -3.53
C TYR A 174 14.55 5.92 -4.11
N ASP A 175 14.50 6.37 -5.37
CA ASP A 175 15.68 6.95 -6.03
C ASP A 175 16.13 8.26 -5.36
N ARG A 176 15.17 9.07 -4.89
CA ARG A 176 15.45 10.31 -4.17
C ARG A 176 16.12 10.03 -2.83
N GLU A 177 15.55 9.13 -2.03
CA GLU A 177 16.09 8.81 -0.71
C GLU A 177 17.40 8.02 -0.80
N LEU A 178 17.61 7.22 -1.85
CA LEU A 178 18.88 6.54 -2.12
C LEU A 178 20.00 7.56 -2.36
N ALA A 179 19.79 8.54 -3.24
CA ALA A 179 20.78 9.58 -3.51
C ALA A 179 21.13 10.40 -2.25
N LYS A 180 20.12 10.71 -1.44
CA LYS A 180 20.31 11.37 -0.14
C LYS A 180 21.13 10.50 0.82
N TYR A 181 20.78 9.22 0.94
CA TYR A 181 21.49 8.27 1.80
C TYR A 181 22.96 8.11 1.41
N GLU A 182 23.26 7.95 0.11
CA GLU A 182 24.62 7.79 -0.39
C GLU A 182 25.49 9.01 -0.08
N LYS A 183 24.95 10.21 -0.24
CA LYS A 183 25.62 11.46 0.14
C LYS A 183 25.91 11.50 1.64
N GLU A 184 24.92 11.24 2.48
CA GLU A 184 25.08 11.24 3.94
C GLU A 184 26.06 10.17 4.42
N LEU A 185 26.08 9.01 3.77
CA LEU A 185 27.03 7.93 4.05
C LEU A 185 28.47 8.34 3.71
N ALA A 186 28.70 8.97 2.55
CA ALA A 186 30.01 9.47 2.16
C ALA A 186 30.54 10.50 3.16
N GLU A 187 29.72 11.47 3.55
CA GLU A 187 30.08 12.49 4.54
C GLU A 187 30.39 11.89 5.93
N ARG A 188 29.66 10.84 6.37
CA ARG A 188 29.98 10.13 7.62
C ARG A 188 31.33 9.43 7.53
N LYS A 189 31.59 8.69 6.45
CA LYS A 189 32.85 7.97 6.24
C LYS A 189 34.04 8.91 6.18
N GLU A 190 33.90 10.06 5.52
CA GLU A 190 34.94 11.09 5.51
C GLU A 190 35.22 11.63 6.92
N ARG A 191 34.18 11.93 7.72
CA ARG A 191 34.36 12.37 9.11
C ARG A 191 35.05 11.31 9.97
N GLU A 192 34.69 10.04 9.82
CA GLU A 192 35.29 8.94 10.56
C GLU A 192 36.76 8.73 10.18
N GLN A 193 37.10 8.83 8.88
CA GLN A 193 38.47 8.77 8.38
C GLN A 193 39.30 9.96 8.88
N ASN A 194 38.74 11.17 8.87
CA ASN A 194 39.41 12.36 9.38
C ASN A 194 39.62 12.29 10.91
N ALA A 195 38.69 11.69 11.64
CA ALA A 195 38.83 11.45 13.08
C ALA A 195 39.86 10.36 13.42
N HIS A 196 40.05 9.36 12.54
CA HIS A 196 41.04 8.29 12.68
C HIS A 196 42.41 8.60 12.07
N SER A 197 42.54 9.69 11.30
CA SER A 197 43.84 10.11 10.77
C SER A 197 44.74 10.52 11.93
N PRO A 198 45.88 9.82 12.18
CA PRO A 198 46.77 10.18 13.26
C PRO A 198 47.35 11.56 12.94
N GLY A 199 47.10 12.54 13.81
CA GLY A 199 47.63 13.89 13.67
C GLY A 199 49.15 13.84 13.50
N PHE A 200 49.60 14.00 12.26
CA PHE A 200 51.01 14.19 11.94
C PHE A 200 51.35 15.64 12.29
N GLY A 201 51.88 15.87 13.49
CA GLY A 201 52.49 17.15 13.84
C GLY A 201 52.11 17.68 15.21
N MET A 202 52.79 17.19 16.25
CA MET A 202 53.29 18.07 17.31
C MET A 202 54.81 17.85 17.38
N VAL A 203 55.52 18.50 16.46
CA VAL A 203 56.96 18.80 16.60
C VAL A 203 57.04 20.16 17.28
N GLY A 204 57.79 20.25 18.37
CA GLY A 204 58.13 21.48 19.11
C GLY A 204 57.63 21.42 20.55
N ASN A 205 58.46 21.53 21.60
CA ASN A 205 59.85 21.96 21.77
C ASN A 205 60.56 21.01 22.77
#